data_AF-A0A849BVH1-F1
#
_entry.id   AF-A0A849BVH1-F1
#
_cell.length_a   1.000
_cell.length_b   1.000
_cell.length_c   1.000
_cell.angle_alpha   90.00
_cell.angle_beta   90.00
_cell.angle_gamma   90.00
#
_symmetry.space_group_name_H-M   'P 1'
#
loop_
_entity.id
_entity.type
_entity.pdbx_description
1 polymer ?
#
loop_
_entity_poly.entity_id
_entity_poly.type
_entity_poly.pdbx_seq_one_letter_code
_entity_poly.pdbx_strand_id
1 'polypeptide(L)'
;WEGGVLGYPTGDEVRLGRDGGLLQRFQGGFVYWSRATGAQVVRGPLLDAYGRAGWEGGVLGYPTGGQVGLRDGGLLQRFQGGFVYWSPATGGHVVRGALLDAYGRAGWEGGRYGYPTGEQRTSGSRLVQPFQGGTLSVAAR
;
A
#
# COMPACT_ATOMS: atom_id res chain seq x y z
N TRP A 1 -13.47 28.53 6.73
CA TRP A 1 -12.42 27.72 6.09
C TRP A 1 -12.07 26.60 7.04
N GLU A 2 -12.36 25.35 6.70
CA GLU A 2 -11.76 24.11 7.23
C GLU A 2 -12.57 22.93 6.66
N GLY A 3 -12.01 22.21 5.69
CA GLY A 3 -12.72 21.13 5.00
C GLY A 3 -11.84 20.38 4.01
N GLY A 4 -10.55 20.24 4.32
CA GLY A 4 -9.68 19.34 3.56
C GLY A 4 -10.16 17.89 3.73
N VAL A 5 -9.83 17.02 2.77
CA VAL A 5 -10.27 15.61 2.71
C VAL A 5 -9.98 14.77 3.97
N LEU A 6 -9.13 15.27 4.87
CA LEU A 6 -8.77 14.61 6.13
C LEU A 6 -9.62 15.03 7.34
N GLY A 7 -10.34 16.15 7.28
CA GLY A 7 -11.06 16.68 8.44
C GLY A 7 -10.11 17.10 9.57
N TYR A 8 -10.60 17.04 10.81
CA TYR A 8 -9.86 17.48 11.99
C TYR A 8 -8.87 16.42 12.52
N PRO A 9 -7.78 16.85 13.18
CA PRO A 9 -6.90 15.93 13.90
C PRO A 9 -7.67 15.24 15.04
N THR A 10 -7.39 13.96 15.27
CA THR A 10 -8.07 13.13 16.28
C THR A 10 -7.23 12.88 17.54
N GLY A 11 -6.04 13.50 17.62
CA GLY A 11 -5.14 13.42 18.77
C GLY A 11 -3.83 14.14 18.47
N ASP A 12 -2.87 14.05 19.39
CA ASP A 12 -1.54 14.64 19.21
C ASP A 12 -0.67 13.84 18.23
N GLU A 13 0.40 14.49 17.76
CA GLU A 13 1.44 13.84 16.96
C GLU A 13 2.14 12.74 17.78
N VAL A 14 2.29 11.58 17.17
CA VAL A 14 2.97 10.43 17.75
C VAL A 14 4.34 10.26 17.11
N ARG A 15 5.40 10.24 17.93
CA ARG A 15 6.74 9.80 17.49
C ARG A 15 6.76 8.29 17.30
N LEU A 16 7.15 7.87 16.10
CA LEU A 16 7.23 6.48 15.71
C LEU A 16 8.67 5.97 15.88
N GLY A 17 8.82 4.77 16.41
CA GLY A 17 10.14 4.20 16.74
C GLY A 17 11.00 3.89 15.51
N ARG A 18 10.40 3.56 14.37
CA ARG A 18 11.10 3.29 13.11
C ARG A 18 11.59 4.60 12.49
N ASP A 19 12.90 4.74 12.33
CA ASP A 19 13.57 5.86 11.63
C ASP A 19 13.20 7.28 12.14
N GLY A 20 12.66 7.38 13.36
CA GLY A 20 12.23 8.64 13.95
C GLY A 20 11.08 9.33 13.22
N GLY A 21 10.19 8.55 12.56
CA GLY A 21 9.03 9.11 11.86
C GLY A 21 7.99 9.71 12.81
N LEU A 22 7.03 10.43 12.23
CA LEU A 22 5.94 11.06 12.96
C LEU A 22 4.60 10.60 12.36
N LEU A 23 3.59 10.50 13.20
CA LEU A 23 2.22 10.18 12.80
C LEU A 23 1.26 11.19 13.38
N GLN A 24 0.46 11.80 12.52
CA GLN A 24 -0.71 12.57 12.90
C GLN A 24 -1.96 11.86 12.37
N ARG A 25 -2.91 11.57 13.26
CA ARG A 25 -4.20 11.00 12.87
C ARG A 25 -5.23 12.11 12.65
N PHE A 26 -6.03 11.94 11.61
CA PHE A 26 -7.18 12.79 11.29
C PHE A 26 -8.42 11.90 11.09
N GLN A 27 -9.60 12.51 11.10
CA GLN A 27 -10.87 11.81 10.90
C GLN A 27 -10.91 11.02 9.58
N GLY A 28 -10.35 11.59 8.51
CA GLY A 28 -10.37 11.02 7.16
C GLY A 28 -9.12 10.24 6.76
N GLY A 29 -8.13 10.11 7.64
CA GLY A 29 -6.89 9.39 7.31
C GLY A 29 -5.70 9.80 8.17
N PHE A 30 -4.54 9.21 7.88
CA PHE A 30 -3.32 9.42 8.64
C PHE A 30 -2.29 10.17 7.81
N VAL A 31 -1.53 11.04 8.46
CA VAL A 31 -0.37 11.70 7.87
C VAL A 31 0.87 11.13 8.54
N TYR A 32 1.71 10.50 7.73
CA TYR A 32 2.99 9.95 8.13
C TYR A 32 4.10 10.86 7.64
N TRP A 33 5.02 11.22 8.52
CA TRP A 33 6.25 11.90 8.14
C TRP A 33 7.44 10.96 8.30
N SER A 34 8.33 10.97 7.33
CA SER A 34 9.67 10.41 7.47
C SER A 34 10.71 11.41 6.94
N ARG A 35 11.95 11.33 7.44
CA ARG A 35 13.04 12.16 6.92
C ARG A 35 13.27 11.96 5.42
N ALA A 36 13.04 10.75 4.91
CA ALA A 36 13.29 10.40 3.53
C ALA A 36 12.23 10.93 2.55
N THR A 37 10.96 10.97 2.98
CA THR A 37 9.82 11.19 2.07
C THR A 37 8.94 12.38 2.44
N GLY A 38 9.23 13.05 3.56
CA GLY A 38 8.39 14.11 4.09
C GLY A 38 7.02 13.59 4.55
N ALA A 39 6.04 14.49 4.65
CA ALA A 39 4.68 14.16 5.04
C ALA A 39 3.91 13.51 3.88
N GLN A 40 3.29 12.37 4.14
CA GLN A 40 2.54 11.57 3.19
C GLN A 40 1.20 11.16 3.80
N VAL A 41 0.13 11.38 3.06
CA VAL A 41 -1.23 11.04 3.49
C VAL A 41 -1.56 9.60 3.08
N VAL A 42 -2.09 8.81 4.01
CA VAL A 42 -2.69 7.50 3.75
C VAL A 42 -4.13 7.54 4.22
N ARG A 43 -5.09 7.17 3.35
CA ARG A 43 -6.52 7.32 3.65
C ARG A 43 -7.38 6.27 2.96
N GLY A 44 -8.64 6.19 3.40
CA GLY A 44 -9.66 5.33 2.80
C GLY A 44 -9.23 3.86 2.71
N PRO A 45 -9.58 3.14 1.64
CA PRO A 45 -9.35 1.70 1.59
C PRO A 45 -7.88 1.29 1.53
N LEU A 46 -6.99 2.21 1.11
CA LEU A 46 -5.54 1.97 1.15
C LEU A 46 -5.02 2.00 2.59
N LEU A 47 -5.59 2.85 3.45
CA LEU A 47 -5.27 2.89 4.87
C LEU A 47 -5.69 1.58 5.56
N ASP A 48 -6.86 1.04 5.22
CA ASP A 48 -7.32 -0.23 5.78
C ASP A 48 -6.40 -1.39 5.41
N ALA A 49 -5.95 -1.44 4.15
CA ALA A 49 -4.99 -2.45 3.69
C ALA A 49 -3.62 -2.28 4.32
N TYR A 50 -3.13 -1.04 4.44
CA TYR A 50 -1.89 -0.73 5.14
C TYR A 50 -1.94 -1.16 6.62
N GLY A 51 -3.10 -0.98 7.27
CA GLY A 51 -3.31 -1.44 8.64
C GLY A 51 -3.29 -2.95 8.80
N ARG A 52 -3.94 -3.69 7.90
CA ARG A 52 -3.84 -5.16 7.87
C ARG A 52 -2.40 -5.64 7.64
N ALA A 53 -1.58 -4.85 6.93
CA ALA A 53 -0.18 -5.13 6.68
C ALA A 53 0.78 -4.73 7.83
N GLY A 54 0.25 -4.26 8.97
CA GLY A 54 1.02 -3.91 10.16
C GLY A 54 1.52 -2.46 10.21
N TRP A 55 0.94 -1.56 9.41
CA TRP A 55 1.32 -0.15 9.35
C TRP A 55 2.83 0.04 9.08
N GLU A 56 3.44 1.10 9.63
CA GLU A 56 4.85 1.42 9.45
C GLU A 56 5.78 0.39 10.11
N GLY A 57 5.28 -0.35 11.10
CA GLY A 57 6.00 -1.45 11.75
C GLY A 57 6.04 -2.72 10.89
N GLY A 58 5.16 -2.81 9.89
CA GLY A 58 4.97 -3.98 9.05
C GLY A 58 5.90 -4.06 7.84
N VAL A 59 5.51 -4.92 6.89
CA VAL A 59 6.32 -5.23 5.70
C VAL A 59 6.44 -4.09 4.70
N LEU A 60 5.57 -3.07 4.80
CA LEU A 60 5.54 -1.93 3.90
C LEU A 60 6.43 -0.77 4.36
N GLY A 61 6.63 -0.59 5.67
CA GLY A 61 7.28 0.61 6.19
C GLY A 61 6.51 1.88 5.83
N TYR A 62 7.19 3.03 5.78
CA TYR A 62 6.52 4.31 5.54
C TYR A 62 6.01 4.49 4.10
N PRO A 63 4.93 5.27 3.91
CA PRO A 63 4.53 5.74 2.58
C PRO A 63 5.63 6.61 1.93
N THR A 64 5.81 6.43 0.63
CA THR A 64 6.82 7.13 -0.18
C THR A 64 6.22 8.11 -1.19
N GLY A 65 4.89 8.14 -1.30
CA GLY A 65 4.15 9.08 -2.12
C GLY A 65 2.67 9.06 -1.79
N GLY A 66 1.93 9.99 -2.38
CA GLY A 66 0.48 10.08 -2.22
C GLY A 66 -0.29 8.98 -2.97
N GLN A 67 -1.58 8.89 -2.65
CA GLN A 67 -2.53 8.04 -3.36
C GLN A 67 -2.69 8.48 -4.82
N VAL A 68 -2.67 7.50 -5.74
CA VAL A 68 -2.87 7.66 -7.18
C VAL A 68 -4.12 6.90 -7.60
N GLY A 69 -4.92 7.50 -8.49
CA GLY A 69 -6.05 6.82 -9.13
C GLY A 69 -5.59 5.94 -10.30
N LEU A 70 -6.16 4.75 -10.42
CA LEU A 70 -5.91 3.77 -11.47
C LEU A 70 -7.19 3.49 -12.26
N ARG A 71 -7.10 2.64 -13.29
CA ARG A 71 -8.23 2.19 -14.11
C ARG A 71 -9.34 1.54 -13.28
N ASP A 72 -10.57 1.56 -13.78
CA ASP A 72 -11.72 0.89 -13.15
C ASP A 72 -12.00 1.39 -11.70
N GLY A 73 -11.63 2.64 -11.40
CA GLY A 73 -11.76 3.22 -10.07
C GLY A 73 -10.76 2.69 -9.04
N GLY A 74 -9.71 2.00 -9.48
CA GLY A 74 -8.67 1.50 -8.60
C GLY A 74 -7.83 2.61 -7.98
N LEU A 75 -7.10 2.25 -6.93
CA LEU A 75 -6.23 3.13 -6.18
C LEU A 75 -4.88 2.46 -5.94
N LEU A 76 -3.83 3.27 -5.88
CA LEU A 76 -2.47 2.83 -5.59
C LEU A 76 -1.81 3.78 -4.61
N GLN A 77 -1.03 3.22 -3.69
CA GLN A 77 -0.05 4.00 -2.95
C GLN A 77 1.25 3.22 -2.78
N ARG A 78 2.36 3.94 -2.88
CA ARG A 78 3.71 3.39 -2.75
C ARG A 78 4.21 3.55 -1.33
N PHE A 79 4.92 2.53 -0.86
CA PHE A 79 5.58 2.47 0.43
C PHE A 79 7.02 2.00 0.24
N GLN A 80 7.84 2.10 1.28
CA GLN A 80 9.26 1.70 1.22
C GLN A 80 9.43 0.23 0.80
N GLY A 81 8.59 -0.65 1.34
CA GLY A 81 8.69 -2.10 1.17
C GLY A 81 7.78 -2.71 0.10
N GLY A 82 7.00 -1.90 -0.62
CA GLY A 82 6.03 -2.40 -1.58
C GLY A 82 4.90 -1.41 -1.85
N PHE A 83 3.91 -1.88 -2.60
CA PHE A 83 2.80 -1.06 -3.09
C PHE A 83 1.50 -1.65 -2.52
N VAL A 84 0.55 -0.79 -2.17
CA VAL A 84 -0.83 -1.20 -1.89
C VAL A 84 -1.67 -0.86 -3.10
N TYR A 85 -2.26 -1.88 -3.72
CA TYR A 85 -3.27 -1.73 -4.76
C TYR A 85 -4.64 -1.96 -4.15
N TRP A 86 -5.62 -1.18 -4.57
CA TRP A 86 -7.02 -1.41 -4.26
C TRP A 86 -7.87 -1.28 -5.51
N SER A 87 -8.93 -2.07 -5.62
CA SER A 87 -10.01 -1.83 -6.56
C SER A 87 -11.35 -2.13 -5.90
N PRO A 88 -12.47 -1.58 -6.42
CA PRO A 88 -13.80 -1.94 -5.92
C PRO A 88 -14.09 -3.44 -5.99
N ALA A 89 -13.54 -4.13 -6.99
CA ALA A 89 -13.79 -5.55 -7.24
C ALA A 89 -12.93 -6.48 -6.37
N THR A 90 -11.73 -6.06 -5.98
CA THR A 90 -10.75 -6.95 -5.34
C THR A 90 -10.43 -6.57 -3.90
N GLY A 91 -10.75 -5.36 -3.46
CA GLY A 91 -10.25 -4.85 -2.20
C GLY A 91 -8.75 -4.54 -2.26
N GLY A 92 -8.15 -4.32 -1.09
CA GLY A 92 -6.81 -3.75 -0.96
C GLY A 92 -5.76 -4.79 -0.57
N HIS A 93 -4.70 -4.90 -1.37
CA HIS A 93 -3.66 -5.93 -1.24
C HIS A 93 -2.25 -5.40 -1.47
N VAL A 94 -1.28 -6.00 -0.79
CA VAL A 94 0.13 -5.64 -0.90
C VAL A 94 0.78 -6.41 -2.05
N VAL A 95 1.51 -5.71 -2.90
CA VAL A 95 2.40 -6.30 -3.91
C VAL A 95 3.82 -5.81 -3.64
N ARG A 96 4.78 -6.73 -3.47
CA ARG A 96 6.14 -6.40 -3.02
C ARG A 96 7.25 -7.28 -3.60
N GLY A 97 8.48 -6.80 -3.47
CA GLY A 97 9.71 -7.54 -3.82
C GLY A 97 9.69 -8.11 -5.24
N ALA A 98 10.19 -9.34 -5.39
CA ALA A 98 10.30 -9.99 -6.70
C ALA A 98 8.95 -10.18 -7.43
N LEU A 99 7.84 -10.28 -6.69
CA LEU A 99 6.49 -10.32 -7.29
C LEU A 99 6.10 -8.96 -7.86
N LEU A 100 6.40 -7.87 -7.17
CA LEU A 100 6.17 -6.51 -7.68
C LEU A 100 6.94 -6.28 -8.97
N ASP A 101 8.22 -6.68 -9.02
CA ASP A 101 9.04 -6.54 -10.22
C ASP A 101 8.47 -7.35 -11.39
N ALA A 102 8.00 -8.57 -11.12
CA ALA A 102 7.40 -9.43 -12.14
C ALA A 102 6.04 -8.91 -12.61
N TYR A 103 5.23 -8.38 -11.70
CA TYR A 103 3.94 -7.76 -12.01
C TYR A 103 4.13 -6.52 -12.89
N GLY A 104 5.17 -5.72 -12.63
CA GLY A 104 5.52 -4.59 -13.48
C GLY A 104 5.95 -4.98 -14.89
N ARG A 105 6.78 -6.02 -15.02
CA ARG A 105 7.12 -6.59 -16.35
C ARG A 105 5.91 -7.17 -17.08
N ALA A 106 4.89 -7.60 -16.35
CA ALA A 106 3.66 -8.14 -16.92
C ALA A 106 2.61 -7.07 -17.26
N GLY A 107 2.94 -5.78 -17.12
CA GLY A 107 2.07 -4.66 -17.49
C GLY A 107 1.20 -4.10 -16.35
N TRP A 108 1.52 -4.40 -15.09
CA TRP A 108 0.77 -3.94 -13.91
C TRP A 108 -0.73 -4.30 -14.00
N GLU A 109 -1.61 -3.46 -13.45
CA GLU A 109 -3.06 -3.66 -13.48
C GLU A 109 -3.65 -3.54 -14.88
N GLY A 110 -2.91 -2.90 -15.80
CA GLY A 110 -3.23 -2.83 -17.22
C GLY A 110 -2.98 -4.14 -17.96
N GLY A 111 -2.14 -5.02 -17.41
CA GLY A 111 -1.70 -6.26 -18.03
C GLY A 111 -2.64 -7.44 -17.82
N ARG A 112 -2.19 -8.62 -18.25
CA ARG A 112 -2.96 -9.87 -18.23
C ARG A 112 -3.43 -10.33 -16.84
N TYR A 113 -2.80 -9.84 -15.78
CA TYR A 113 -3.11 -10.25 -14.41
C TYR A 113 -4.20 -9.38 -13.77
N GLY A 114 -4.37 -8.11 -14.19
CA GLY A 114 -5.28 -7.19 -13.50
C GLY A 114 -4.87 -6.96 -12.04
N TYR A 115 -5.82 -6.59 -11.19
CA TYR A 115 -5.58 -6.29 -9.77
C TYR A 115 -5.29 -7.54 -8.92
N PRO A 116 -4.50 -7.42 -7.85
CA PRO A 116 -4.33 -8.50 -6.86
C PRO A 116 -5.65 -8.80 -6.16
N THR A 117 -5.89 -10.06 -5.83
CA THR A 117 -7.11 -10.56 -5.16
C THR A 117 -6.82 -11.21 -3.80
N GLY A 118 -5.55 -11.18 -3.38
CA GLY A 118 -5.09 -11.76 -2.13
C GLY A 118 -3.63 -11.45 -1.87
N GLU A 119 -3.15 -11.82 -0.70
CA GLU A 119 -1.79 -11.53 -0.28
C GLU A 119 -0.77 -12.48 -0.92
N GLN A 120 0.45 -11.96 -1.06
CA GLN A 120 1.62 -12.77 -1.37
C GLN A 120 1.84 -13.83 -0.29
N ARG A 121 2.12 -15.06 -0.71
CA ARG A 121 2.48 -16.19 0.16
C ARG A 121 3.63 -17.00 -0.41
N THR A 122 4.36 -17.68 0.46
CA THR A 122 5.37 -18.64 0.06
C THR A 122 4.71 -19.99 -0.25
N SER A 123 5.14 -20.66 -1.31
CA SER A 123 4.69 -21.99 -1.73
C SER A 123 5.91 -22.78 -2.21
N GLY A 124 6.50 -23.57 -1.32
CA GLY A 124 7.80 -24.21 -1.56
C GLY A 124 8.89 -23.15 -1.81
N SER A 125 9.65 -23.30 -2.89
CA SER A 125 10.69 -22.36 -3.32
C SER A 125 10.15 -21.18 -4.14
N ARG A 126 8.85 -20.92 -4.11
CA ARG A 126 8.22 -19.85 -4.91
C ARG A 126 7.44 -18.88 -4.05
N LEU A 127 7.41 -17.62 -4.46
CA LEU A 127 6.44 -16.62 -4.02
C LEU A 127 5.27 -16.63 -4.99
N VAL A 128 4.05 -16.70 -4.47
CA VAL A 128 2.82 -16.70 -5.26
C VAL A 128 1.85 -15.66 -4.74
N GLN A 129 1.13 -15.02 -5.64
CA GLN A 129 0.05 -14.11 -5.30
C GLN A 129 -1.09 -14.23 -6.32
N PRO A 130 -2.35 -14.34 -5.88
CA PRO A 130 -3.49 -14.37 -6.77
C PRO A 130 -3.85 -12.96 -7.26
N PHE A 131 -4.24 -12.87 -8.54
CA PHE A 131 -4.75 -11.69 -9.22
C PHE A 131 -6.02 -12.06 -9.99
N GLN A 132 -6.74 -11.06 -10.50
CA GLN A 132 -7.96 -11.27 -11.30
C GLN A 132 -7.75 -12.23 -12.47
N GLY A 133 -6.64 -12.10 -13.19
CA GLY A 133 -6.26 -12.92 -14.34
C GLY A 133 -5.48 -14.19 -14.00
N GLY A 134 -5.47 -14.61 -12.73
CA GLY A 134 -4.80 -15.82 -12.26
C GLY A 134 -3.65 -15.56 -11.28
N THR A 135 -2.80 -16.56 -11.05
CA THR A 135 -1.72 -16.46 -10.05
C THR A 135 -0.41 -16.05 -10.70
N LEU A 136 0.24 -15.01 -10.17
CA LEU A 136 1.62 -14.69 -10.50
C LEU A 136 2.54 -15.46 -9.55
N SER A 137 3.60 -16.07 -10.10
CA SER A 137 4.52 -16.90 -9.34
C SER A 137 5.97 -16.67 -9.76
N VAL A 138 6.84 -16.37 -8.80
CA VAL A 138 8.27 -16.15 -9.00
C VAL A 138 9.09 -17.02 -8.04
N ALA A 139 10.38 -17.24 -8.33
CA ALA A 139 11.26 -17.91 -7.38
C ALA A 139 11.38 -17.07 -6.10
N ALA A 140 11.30 -17.73 -4.93
CA ALA A 140 11.73 -17.14 -3.68
C ALA A 140 13.26 -17.04 -3.72
N ARG A 141 13.80 -15.86 -3.46
CA ARG A 141 15.23 -15.65 -3.30
C ARG A 141 15.66 -16.06 -1.90
#